data_AF-A0A7V3S1H7-F1
#
_entry.id   AF-A0A7V3S1H7-F1
#
_cell.length_a   1.000
_cell.length_b   1.000
_cell.length_c   1.000
_cell.angle_alpha   90.00
_cell.angle_beta   90.00
_cell.angle_gamma   90.00
#
_symmetry.space_group_name_H-M   'P 1'
#
loop_
_entity.id
_entity.type
_entity.pdbx_description
1 polymer ?
#
loop_
_entity_poly.entity_id
_entity_poly.type
_entity_poly.pdbx_seq_one_letter_code
_entity_poly.pdbx_strand_id
1 'polypeptide(L)'
;MTAGEEDGQIQFYRVYRVRPEERDNLYPHAILMNCGLPRNGLHPVRMLRDYLVQPDPDNPDLYLGKSYFAVGPLRLAPTFFLLERYKRIEGEVGFQLD
;
A
#
# COMPACT_ATOMS: atom_id res chain seq x y z
N MET A 1 27.91 6.75 20.07
CA MET A 1 26.65 7.50 19.79
C MET A 1 26.58 7.72 18.28
N THR A 2 25.59 7.11 17.63
CA THR A 2 25.08 7.19 16.23
C THR A 2 24.50 5.80 15.95
N ALA A 3 23.28 5.57 15.46
CA ALA A 3 22.15 6.39 15.07
C ALA A 3 20.89 5.71 15.66
N GLY A 4 19.83 6.47 15.94
CA GLY A 4 18.63 5.96 16.59
C GLY A 4 17.97 4.84 15.78
N GLU A 5 17.85 3.66 16.38
CA GLU A 5 16.75 2.75 16.08
C GLU A 5 15.48 3.48 16.50
N GLU A 6 14.77 4.06 15.53
CA GLU A 6 13.38 4.42 15.76
C GLU A 6 12.62 3.13 16.07
N ASP A 7 11.98 3.07 17.24
CA ASP A 7 11.07 2.01 17.66
C ASP A 7 9.83 2.03 16.75
N GLY A 8 10.02 1.62 15.50
CA GLY A 8 9.01 1.66 14.46
C GLY A 8 7.93 0.64 14.77
N GLN A 9 6.72 1.12 15.07
CA GLN A 9 5.58 0.24 15.25
C GLN A 9 5.35 -0.58 13.98
N ILE A 10 5.46 -1.91 14.08
CA ILE A 10 5.16 -2.84 12.99
C ILE A 10 3.65 -2.76 12.70
N GLN A 11 3.31 -2.35 11.49
CA GLN A 11 1.92 -2.30 11.01
C GLN A 11 1.63 -3.52 10.15
N PHE A 12 0.46 -4.13 10.34
CA PHE A 12 0.06 -5.35 9.65
C PHE A 12 -0.96 -5.07 8.55
N TYR A 13 -0.83 -5.76 7.43
CA TYR A 13 -1.77 -5.70 6.31
C TYR A 13 -2.00 -7.10 5.73
N ARG A 14 -3.13 -7.27 5.04
CA ARG A 14 -3.43 -8.46 4.24
C ARG A 14 -3.63 -8.02 2.79
N VAL A 15 -2.99 -8.73 1.86
CA VAL A 15 -3.09 -8.47 0.42
C VAL A 15 -3.85 -9.60 -0.25
N TYR A 16 -4.90 -9.27 -0.99
CA TYR A 16 -5.71 -10.25 -1.70
C TYR A 16 -6.50 -9.59 -2.84
N ARG A 17 -6.94 -10.36 -3.84
CA ARG A 17 -7.87 -9.84 -4.87
C ARG A 17 -9.17 -9.39 -4.21
N VAL A 18 -9.70 -8.25 -4.64
CA VAL A 18 -11.00 -7.78 -4.16
C VAL A 18 -12.07 -8.87 -4.37
N ARG A 19 -12.89 -9.07 -3.35
CA ARG A 19 -13.97 -10.06 -3.34
C ARG A 19 -15.32 -9.33 -3.42
N PRO A 20 -16.17 -9.61 -4.42
CA PRO A 20 -17.43 -8.90 -4.62
C PRO A 20 -18.40 -8.94 -3.43
N GLU A 21 -18.34 -9.98 -2.61
CA GLU A 21 -19.19 -10.21 -1.45
C GLU A 21 -18.73 -9.46 -0.18
N GLU A 22 -17.51 -8.93 -0.17
CA GLU A 22 -16.97 -8.22 1.00
C GLU A 22 -17.37 -6.74 1.00
N ARG A 23 -17.31 -6.08 2.17
CA ARG A 23 -17.61 -4.64 2.30
C ARG A 23 -16.65 -3.77 1.49
N ASP A 24 -15.39 -4.19 1.39
CA ASP A 24 -14.33 -3.48 0.68
C ASP A 24 -14.23 -3.96 -0.77
N ASN A 25 -15.25 -3.62 -1.57
CA ASN A 25 -15.44 -4.14 -2.94
C ASN A 25 -15.58 -3.08 -4.03
N LEU A 26 -15.17 -1.82 -3.78
CA LEU A 26 -15.40 -0.70 -4.70
C LEU A 26 -14.84 -0.93 -6.11
N TYR A 27 -13.75 -1.70 -6.23
CA TYR A 27 -13.10 -1.98 -7.50
C TYR A 27 -12.84 -3.50 -7.64
N PRO A 28 -13.76 -4.28 -8.21
CA PRO A 28 -13.65 -5.75 -8.25
C PRO A 28 -12.42 -6.30 -8.98
N HIS A 29 -11.81 -5.52 -9.87
CA HIS A 29 -10.61 -5.90 -10.62
C HIS A 29 -9.31 -5.60 -9.86
N ALA A 30 -9.38 -4.88 -8.74
CA ALA A 30 -8.21 -4.46 -7.99
C ALA A 30 -7.71 -5.53 -7.01
N ILE A 31 -6.48 -5.35 -6.54
CA ILE A 31 -5.95 -5.99 -5.34
C ILE A 31 -6.24 -5.07 -4.16
N LEU A 32 -6.75 -5.62 -3.06
CA LEU A 32 -6.94 -4.90 -1.81
C LEU A 32 -5.74 -5.15 -0.89
N MET A 33 -5.09 -4.07 -0.47
CA MET A 33 -4.20 -4.04 0.68
C MET A 33 -5.00 -3.54 1.88
N ASN A 34 -5.38 -4.48 2.76
CA ASN A 34 -6.28 -4.24 3.88
C ASN A 34 -5.49 -4.10 5.19
N CYS A 35 -5.43 -2.88 5.71
CA CYS A 35 -4.82 -2.57 6.99
C CYS A 35 -5.78 -2.73 8.18
N GLY A 36 -7.05 -3.07 7.97
CA GLY A 36 -8.10 -3.18 9.00
C GLY A 36 -8.01 -4.36 9.95
N LEU A 37 -6.82 -4.94 10.10
CA LEU A 37 -6.60 -6.13 10.91
C LEU A 37 -6.72 -5.80 12.42
N PRO A 38 -7.37 -6.67 13.23
CA PRO A 38 -7.44 -6.49 14.68
C PRO A 38 -6.07 -6.33 15.36
N ARG A 39 -5.02 -6.91 14.77
CA ARG A 39 -3.63 -6.82 15.26
C ARG A 39 -3.08 -5.39 15.26
N ASN A 40 -3.66 -4.47 14.49
CA ASN A 40 -3.29 -3.05 14.51
C ASN A 40 -3.93 -2.27 15.69
N GLY A 41 -4.71 -2.92 16.56
CA GLY A 41 -5.26 -2.30 17.77
C GLY A 41 -6.08 -1.04 17.48
N LEU A 42 -5.70 0.08 18.10
CA LEU A 42 -6.28 1.41 17.86
C LEU A 42 -5.43 2.28 16.93
N HIS A 43 -4.35 1.74 16.36
CA HIS A 43 -3.47 2.51 15.48
C HIS A 43 -4.26 3.01 14.24
N PRO A 44 -4.13 4.29 13.85
CA PRO A 44 -4.93 4.88 12.76
C PRO A 44 -4.80 4.16 11.41
N VAL A 45 -3.68 3.46 11.16
CA VAL A 45 -3.48 2.64 9.95
C VAL A 45 -4.63 1.67 9.69
N ARG A 46 -5.32 1.20 10.75
CA ARG A 46 -6.45 0.28 10.60
C ARG A 46 -7.61 0.83 9.78
N MET A 47 -7.66 2.15 9.62
CA MET A 47 -8.67 2.83 8.81
C MET A 47 -8.35 2.78 7.32
N LEU A 48 -7.12 2.46 6.90
CA LEU A 48 -6.74 2.50 5.48
C LEU A 48 -7.28 1.30 4.70
N ARG A 49 -7.77 1.58 3.49
CA ARG A 49 -8.16 0.60 2.47
C ARG A 49 -7.60 1.03 1.13
N ASP A 50 -6.59 0.30 0.69
CA ASP A 50 -5.83 0.65 -0.49
C ASP A 50 -6.15 -0.34 -1.62
N TYR A 51 -6.69 0.20 -2.71
CA TYR A 51 -6.98 -0.55 -3.92
C TYR A 51 -5.85 -0.34 -4.91
N LEU A 52 -5.22 -1.44 -5.32
CA LEU A 52 -4.06 -1.44 -6.21
C LEU A 52 -4.44 -2.03 -7.56
N VAL A 53 -4.01 -1.37 -8.62
CA VAL A 53 -4.04 -1.91 -9.99
C VAL A 53 -2.64 -1.86 -10.58
N GLN A 54 -2.31 -2.80 -11.45
CA GLN A 54 -1.08 -2.78 -12.23
C GLN A 54 -1.34 -1.93 -13.49
N PRO A 55 -0.83 -0.69 -13.58
CA PRO A 55 -1.15 0.21 -14.69
C PRO A 55 -0.35 -0.13 -15.96
N ASP A 56 0.81 -0.77 -15.79
CA ASP A 56 1.75 -1.07 -16.85
C ASP A 56 1.95 -2.60 -16.95
N PRO A 57 1.52 -3.25 -18.05
CA PRO A 57 1.71 -4.68 -18.24
C PRO A 57 3.18 -5.07 -18.39
N ASP A 58 4.06 -4.15 -18.82
CA ASP A 58 5.49 -4.40 -19.03
C ASP A 58 6.31 -4.18 -17.76
N ASN A 59 5.76 -3.49 -16.75
CA ASN A 59 6.39 -3.30 -15.43
C ASN A 59 5.55 -3.95 -14.30
N PRO A 60 5.80 -5.22 -13.94
CA PRO A 60 5.05 -5.93 -12.89
C PRO A 60 5.35 -5.47 -11.46
N ASP A 61 6.35 -4.60 -11.29
CA ASP A 61 6.73 -4.07 -9.99
C ASP A 61 6.02 -2.75 -9.65
N LEU A 62 5.34 -2.13 -10.62
CA LEU A 62 4.64 -0.85 -10.46
C LEU A 62 3.14 -1.07 -10.24
N TYR A 63 2.60 -0.42 -9.22
CA TYR A 63 1.18 -0.35 -8.92
C TYR A 63 0.71 1.09 -8.75
N LEU A 64 -0.47 1.38 -9.30
CA LEU A 64 -1.24 2.58 -8.97
C LEU A 64 -2.17 2.24 -7.81
N GLY A 65 -1.98 2.92 -6.69
CA GLY A 65 -2.80 2.80 -5.50
C GLY A 65 -3.82 3.91 -5.36
N LYS A 66 -5.02 3.56 -4.91
CA LYS A 66 -6.03 4.50 -4.42
C LYS A 66 -6.37 4.17 -2.96
N SER A 67 -6.02 5.08 -2.06
CA SER A 67 -6.24 4.93 -0.63
C SER A 67 -7.57 5.51 -0.20
N TYR A 68 -8.22 4.91 0.78
CA TYR A 68 -9.41 5.44 1.44
C TYR A 68 -9.32 5.28 2.95
N PHE A 69 -9.90 6.24 3.69
CA PHE A 69 -10.25 6.02 5.09
C PHE A 69 -11.61 5.34 5.20
N ALA A 70 -11.63 4.16 5.83
CA ALA A 70 -12.82 3.40 6.17
C ALA A 70 -13.41 3.90 7.49
N VAL A 71 -14.55 4.61 7.39
CA VAL A 71 -15.34 5.10 8.53
C VAL A 71 -16.70 4.39 8.48
N GLY A 72 -16.79 3.24 9.17
CA GLY A 72 -17.96 2.36 9.07
C GLY A 72 -18.20 1.89 7.62
N PRO A 73 -19.38 2.13 7.02
CA PRO A 73 -19.64 1.80 5.62
C PRO A 73 -19.02 2.81 4.64
N LEU A 74 -18.63 4.00 5.08
CA LEU A 74 -18.14 5.06 4.21
C LEU A 74 -16.65 4.89 3.87
N ARG A 75 -16.26 5.31 2.67
CA ARG A 75 -14.87 5.35 2.18
C ARG A 75 -14.57 6.77 1.75
N LEU A 76 -13.83 7.49 2.60
CA LEU A 76 -13.68 8.95 2.51
C LEU A 76 -12.24 9.38 2.21
N ALA A 77 -12.10 10.65 1.80
CA ALA A 77 -10.84 11.36 1.54
C ALA A 77 -9.86 10.55 0.68
N PRO A 78 -10.25 10.14 -0.54
CA PRO A 78 -9.40 9.34 -1.38
C PRO A 78 -8.13 10.09 -1.80
N THR A 79 -7.00 9.40 -1.77
CA THR A 79 -5.73 9.87 -2.32
C THR A 79 -5.15 8.81 -3.26
N PHE A 80 -4.21 9.23 -4.11
CA PHE A 80 -3.50 8.32 -5.03
C PHE A 80 -2.02 8.26 -4.65
N PHE A 81 -1.41 7.11 -4.89
CA PHE A 81 0.02 6.88 -4.70
C PHE A 81 0.54 5.85 -5.69
N LEU A 82 1.86 5.82 -5.88
CA LEU A 82 2.53 4.75 -6.61
C LEU A 82 3.26 3.85 -5.62
N LEU A 83 3.21 2.55 -5.88
CA LEU A 83 4.00 1.57 -5.17
C LEU A 83 4.88 0.86 -6.20
N GLU A 84 6.18 0.99 -6.05
CA GLU A 84 7.15 0.27 -6.87
C GLU A 84 8.04 -0.61 -5.97
N ARG A 85 8.30 -1.85 -6.40
CA ARG A 85 9.21 -2.73 -5.66
C ARG A 85 10.61 -2.13 -5.66
N TYR A 86 11.12 -1.86 -4.45
CA TYR A 86 12.52 -1.52 -4.29
C TYR A 86 13.42 -2.66 -4.81
N LYS A 87 14.25 -2.36 -5.80
CA LYS A 87 15.33 -3.23 -6.28
C LYS A 87 16.64 -2.62 -5.81
N ARG A 88 17.36 -3.32 -4.94
CA ARG A 88 18.72 -2.91 -4.58
C ARG A 88 19.58 -2.95 -5.84
N ILE A 89 20.18 -1.82 -6.19
CA ILE A 89 21.23 -1.79 -7.21
C ILE A 89 22.51 -2.25 -6.52
N GLU A 90 23.10 -3.34 -6.99
CA GLU A 90 24.44 -3.76 -6.60
C GLU A 90 25.42 -3.29 -7.69
N GLY A 91 26.28 -2.31 -7.38
CA GLY A 91 27.24 -1.71 -8.31
C GLY A 91 27.69 -0.30 -7.93
N GLU A 92 28.71 0.23 -8.60
CA GLU A 92 29.09 1.65 -8.49
C GLU A 92 28.08 2.51 -9.25
N VAL A 93 27.49 3.51 -8.58
CA VAL A 93 26.62 4.49 -9.23
C VAL A 93 27.50 5.48 -10.00
N GLY A 94 27.77 5.17 -11.26
CA GLY A 94 28.38 6.11 -12.20
C GLY A 94 27.32 7.12 -12.66
N PHE A 95 27.30 8.31 -12.08
CA PHE A 95 26.55 9.42 -12.65
C PHE A 95 27.31 9.92 -13.88
N GLN A 96 26.81 9.61 -15.08
CA GLN A 96 27.17 10.38 -16.28
C GLN A 96 26.22 11.57 -16.36
N LEU A 97 26.79 12.77 -16.21
CA LEU A 97 26.14 14.01 -16.60
C LEU A 97 26.57 14.27 -18.05
N ASP A 98 25.60 14.29 -18.96
CA ASP A 98 25.76 14.80 -20.33
C ASP A 98 25.78 16.34 -20.33
#